data_AF-A0A0W0TWB3-F1
#
_entry.id   AF-A0A0W0TWB3-F1
#
_cell.length_a   1.000
_cell.length_b   1.000
_cell.length_c   1.000
_cell.angle_alpha   90.00
_cell.angle_beta   90.00
_cell.angle_gamma   90.00
#
_symmetry.space_group_name_H-M   'P 1'
#
loop_
_entity.id
_entity.type
_entity.pdbx_description
1 polymer ?
#
loop_
_entity_poly.entity_id
_entity_poly.type
_entity_poly.pdbx_seq_one_letter_code
_entity_poly.pdbx_strand_id
1 'polypeptide(L)'
;MRIKPVLMACSLAIAATAVSAAPNAHGSLHKGASLEAPKDAQLKRGYDIEVVNDSYDDLRVYAQYEDGCWIEPFNIYRYEYPHTIDTYHNGYFNTMRVTIDTFRNYRVYDALTRPGSSIRIVPGIKQGQSPLAQMG
;
A
#
# COMPACT_ATOMS: atom_id res chain seq x y z
N MET A 1 -65.99 6.70 10.13
CA MET A 1 -65.34 6.40 8.84
C MET A 1 -64.04 7.19 8.76
N ARG A 2 -62.98 6.61 8.14
CA ARG A 2 -61.77 7.28 7.58
C ARG A 2 -60.68 7.73 8.60
N ILE A 3 -59.35 7.52 8.46
CA ILE A 3 -58.41 6.73 7.62
C ILE A 3 -57.10 6.64 8.46
N LYS A 4 -56.31 5.55 8.35
CA LYS A 4 -54.92 5.48 8.85
C LYS A 4 -53.95 6.04 7.79
N PRO A 5 -52.78 6.56 8.19
CA PRO A 5 -51.56 5.88 7.75
C PRO A 5 -50.47 5.78 8.82
N VAL A 6 -49.91 4.56 8.92
CA VAL A 6 -48.63 4.24 9.53
C VAL A 6 -47.54 4.68 8.54
N LEU A 7 -46.59 5.51 8.95
CA LEU A 7 -45.34 5.70 8.21
C LEU A 7 -44.18 5.82 9.21
N MET A 8 -43.48 4.69 9.31
CA MET A 8 -42.23 4.44 9.99
C MET A 8 -41.10 5.21 9.29
N ALA A 9 -40.44 6.14 9.99
CA ALA A 9 -39.31 6.91 9.49
C ALA A 9 -38.03 6.51 10.25
N CYS A 10 -37.54 5.31 9.97
CA CYS A 10 -36.16 4.91 10.27
C CYS A 10 -35.35 5.04 8.98
N SER A 11 -34.78 6.20 8.72
CA SER A 11 -33.77 6.36 7.67
C SER A 11 -32.46 6.79 8.30
N LEU A 12 -31.65 5.75 8.55
CA LEU A 12 -30.20 5.72 8.74
C LEU A 12 -29.48 7.00 8.25
N ALA A 13 -28.92 7.76 9.20
CA ALA A 13 -27.80 8.64 8.91
C ALA A 13 -26.51 7.81 8.94
N ILE A 14 -26.16 7.17 7.81
CA ILE A 14 -24.80 6.64 7.63
C ILE A 14 -23.92 7.86 7.38
N ALA A 15 -23.21 8.32 8.39
CA ALA A 15 -22.14 9.29 8.22
C ALA A 15 -21.08 8.63 7.33
N ALA A 16 -20.96 9.10 6.09
CA ALA A 16 -19.88 8.73 5.20
C ALA A 16 -18.56 9.24 5.81
N THR A 17 -17.77 8.33 6.39
CA THR A 17 -16.36 8.62 6.67
C THR A 17 -15.64 8.67 5.33
N ALA A 18 -15.47 9.87 4.79
CA ALA A 18 -14.49 10.11 3.75
C ALA A 18 -13.11 9.81 4.34
N VAL A 19 -12.59 8.60 4.09
CA VAL A 19 -11.19 8.29 4.36
C VAL A 19 -10.39 9.16 3.39
N SER A 20 -9.83 10.27 3.88
CA SER A 20 -8.78 10.94 3.14
C SER A 20 -7.60 9.98 3.09
N ALA A 21 -7.29 9.46 1.90
CA ALA A 21 -6.00 8.83 1.67
C ALA A 21 -4.93 9.91 1.84
N ALA A 22 -4.32 9.98 3.02
CA ALA A 22 -3.10 10.74 3.21
C ALA A 22 -2.03 10.09 2.32
N PRO A 23 -1.31 10.84 1.47
CA PRO A 23 -0.29 10.25 0.63
C PRO A 23 0.97 10.01 1.48
N ASN A 24 1.04 8.85 2.15
CA ASN A 24 2.33 8.26 2.52
C ASN A 24 3.00 7.66 1.28
N ALA A 25 3.16 8.49 0.25
CA ALA A 25 3.82 8.11 -0.98
C ALA A 25 5.32 8.33 -0.81
N HIS A 26 6.08 7.25 -0.74
CA HIS A 26 7.53 7.31 -0.72
C HIS A 26 8.04 7.33 -2.16
N GLY A 27 8.35 8.53 -2.66
CA GLY A 27 8.93 8.74 -3.99
C GLY A 27 10.45 8.53 -4.00
N SER A 28 10.96 8.06 -5.14
CA SER A 28 12.39 7.97 -5.41
C SER A 28 12.99 9.39 -5.54
N LEU A 29 13.92 9.77 -4.65
CA LEU A 29 14.68 11.02 -4.79
C LEU A 29 15.92 10.78 -5.66
N HIS A 30 15.74 10.74 -6.98
CA HIS A 30 16.87 10.91 -7.90
C HIS A 30 17.13 12.40 -8.18
N LYS A 31 18.27 12.89 -7.70
CA LYS A 31 18.88 14.15 -8.15
C LYS A 31 19.55 13.92 -9.49
N GLY A 32 18.78 13.80 -10.57
CA GLY A 32 19.28 13.67 -11.92
C GLY A 32 18.22 13.15 -12.90
N ALA A 33 17.92 13.96 -13.93
CA ALA A 33 16.98 13.72 -15.02
C ALA A 33 15.49 13.60 -14.61
N SER A 34 14.83 14.76 -14.51
CA SER A 34 13.37 14.86 -14.55
C SER A 34 12.89 14.44 -15.95
N LEU A 35 12.51 13.18 -16.11
CA LEU A 35 11.55 12.77 -17.12
C LEU A 35 10.18 12.99 -16.50
N GLU A 36 9.43 13.97 -17.01
CA GLU A 36 8.16 14.41 -16.44
C GLU A 36 7.28 13.21 -16.02
N ALA A 37 6.84 13.20 -14.76
CA ALA A 37 5.80 12.28 -14.32
C ALA A 37 4.56 12.46 -15.22
N PRO A 38 3.80 11.40 -15.52
CA PRO A 38 2.62 11.50 -16.38
C PRO A 38 1.68 12.54 -15.76
N LYS A 39 1.30 13.56 -16.55
CA LYS A 39 0.45 14.69 -16.10
C LYS A 39 -0.94 14.27 -15.65
N ASP A 40 -1.34 13.03 -15.94
CA ASP A 40 -2.62 12.48 -15.54
C ASP A 40 -2.50 11.76 -14.20
N ALA A 41 -2.95 12.43 -13.13
CA ALA A 41 -3.13 11.80 -11.81
C ALA A 41 -4.01 10.54 -11.87
N GLN A 42 -4.86 10.39 -12.91
CA GLN A 42 -5.62 9.16 -13.18
C GLN A 42 -4.75 7.98 -13.61
N LEU A 43 -3.63 8.22 -14.31
CA LEU A 43 -2.73 7.16 -14.77
C LEU A 43 -1.96 6.51 -13.61
N LYS A 44 -1.72 7.25 -12.52
CA LYS A 44 -1.02 6.74 -11.33
C LYS A 44 -1.91 5.92 -10.38
N ARG A 45 -3.23 6.12 -10.40
CA ARG A 45 -4.12 5.43 -9.44
C ARG A 45 -4.15 3.93 -9.74
N GLY A 46 -3.63 3.13 -8.81
CA GLY A 46 -3.67 1.68 -8.86
C GLY A 46 -2.40 1.01 -9.40
N TYR A 47 -1.32 1.76 -9.64
CA TYR A 47 -0.01 1.18 -10.01
C TYR A 47 1.02 1.21 -8.89
N ASP A 48 0.75 1.95 -7.81
CA ASP A 48 1.60 1.90 -6.63
C ASP A 48 1.50 0.54 -5.94
N ILE A 49 2.57 0.14 -5.26
CA ILE A 49 2.54 -1.01 -4.36
C ILE A 49 2.12 -0.50 -2.99
N GLU A 50 1.03 -1.03 -2.44
CA GLU A 50 0.58 -0.73 -1.09
C GLU A 50 1.25 -1.66 -0.08
N VAL A 51 1.69 -1.13 1.06
CA VAL A 51 2.23 -1.89 2.18
C VAL A 51 1.43 -1.55 3.44
N VAL A 52 0.85 -2.59 4.05
CA VAL A 52 0.00 -2.50 5.25
C VAL A 52 0.65 -3.26 6.40
N ASN A 53 0.84 -2.58 7.54
CA ASN A 53 1.37 -3.18 8.76
C ASN A 53 0.27 -3.42 9.80
N ASP A 54 -0.35 -4.60 9.76
CA ASP A 54 -1.27 -5.08 10.79
C ASP A 54 -0.54 -5.90 11.87
N SER A 55 0.78 -5.93 11.85
CA SER A 55 1.59 -6.73 12.78
C SER A 55 1.87 -5.98 14.10
N TYR A 56 2.47 -6.70 15.06
CA TYR A 56 2.88 -6.11 16.35
C TYR A 56 4.27 -5.46 16.32
N ASP A 57 5.00 -5.58 15.21
CA ASP A 57 6.35 -5.05 15.03
C ASP A 57 6.35 -3.86 14.06
N ASP A 58 7.28 -2.94 14.28
CA ASP A 58 7.53 -1.84 13.35
C ASP A 58 8.36 -2.38 12.17
N LEU A 59 8.07 -1.88 10.96
CA LEU A 59 8.66 -2.38 9.72
C LEU A 59 9.60 -1.36 9.10
N ARG A 60 10.64 -1.85 8.45
CA ARG A 60 11.49 -1.10 7.52
C ARG A 60 11.35 -1.71 6.14
N VAL A 61 10.99 -0.87 5.18
CA VAL A 61 10.74 -1.24 3.80
C VAL A 61 11.89 -0.74 2.93
N TYR A 62 12.37 -1.63 2.08
CA TYR A 62 13.33 -1.35 1.03
C TYR A 62 12.69 -1.74 -0.30
N ALA A 63 12.90 -0.95 -1.35
CA ALA A 63 12.49 -1.35 -2.68
C ALA A 63 13.56 -0.98 -3.72
N GLN A 64 13.71 -1.87 -4.70
CA GLN A 64 14.68 -1.73 -5.78
C GLN A 64 13.99 -1.95 -7.12
N TYR A 65 14.24 -1.07 -8.07
CA TYR A 65 13.88 -1.25 -9.48
C TYR A 65 14.77 -2.33 -10.12
N GLU A 66 14.32 -2.88 -11.25
CA GLU A 66 15.06 -3.93 -11.97
C GLU A 66 16.43 -3.46 -12.50
N ASP A 67 16.61 -2.15 -12.71
CA ASP A 67 17.88 -1.54 -13.09
C ASP A 67 18.86 -1.35 -11.92
N GLY A 68 18.46 -1.76 -10.71
CA GLY A 68 19.25 -1.67 -9.49
C GLY A 68 19.09 -0.36 -8.72
N CYS A 69 18.31 0.60 -9.22
CA CYS A 69 17.99 1.83 -8.51
C CYS A 69 17.19 1.53 -7.23
N TRP A 70 17.60 2.12 -6.11
CA TRP A 70 16.91 2.00 -4.83
C TRP A 70 16.05 3.24 -4.58
N ILE A 71 14.89 3.04 -3.97
CA ILE A 71 14.18 4.15 -3.31
C ILE A 71 14.79 4.39 -1.92
N GLU A 72 14.53 5.56 -1.35
CA GLU A 72 14.87 5.81 0.05
C GLU A 72 14.10 4.83 0.95
N PRO A 73 14.78 4.04 1.80
CA PRO A 73 14.10 3.16 2.73
C PRO A 73 13.20 3.94 3.68
N PHE A 74 12.05 3.39 4.00
CA PHE A 74 11.13 4.03 4.93
C PHE A 74 10.62 3.06 5.98
N ASN A 75 10.13 3.62 7.08
CA ASN A 75 9.55 2.82 8.15
C ASN A 75 8.03 2.90 8.09
N ILE A 76 7.39 1.82 8.50
CA ILE A 76 5.94 1.76 8.73
C ILE A 76 5.75 1.32 10.18
N TYR A 77 5.29 2.22 11.03
CA TYR A 77 5.06 1.89 12.43
C TYR A 77 3.83 0.98 12.57
N ARG A 78 3.77 0.23 13.66
CA ARG A 78 2.59 -0.60 13.97
C ARG A 78 1.33 0.28 14.02
N TYR A 79 0.24 -0.23 13.43
CA TYR A 79 -1.05 0.48 13.36
C TYR A 79 -1.02 1.82 12.62
N GLU A 80 0.04 2.09 11.85
CA GLU A 80 0.05 3.20 10.91
C GLU A 80 -0.83 2.89 9.70
N TYR A 81 -1.25 3.94 9.01
CA TYR A 81 -2.00 3.80 7.77
C TYR A 81 -1.15 3.15 6.67
N PRO A 82 -1.76 2.53 5.64
CA PRO A 82 -1.03 1.98 4.51
C PRO A 82 -0.07 2.98 3.87
N HIS A 83 1.14 2.53 3.53
CA HIS A 83 2.11 3.31 2.76
C HIS A 83 2.13 2.82 1.32
N THR A 84 2.49 3.71 0.39
CA THR A 84 2.63 3.34 -1.01
C THR A 84 4.05 3.54 -1.52
N ILE A 85 4.47 2.63 -2.38
CA ILE A 85 5.72 2.70 -3.14
C ILE A 85 5.36 3.11 -4.57
N ASP A 86 5.89 4.26 -5.03
CA ASP A 86 5.74 4.69 -6.41
C ASP A 86 6.54 3.74 -7.31
N THR A 87 5.88 3.12 -8.28
CA THR A 87 6.51 2.19 -9.23
C THR A 87 6.94 2.87 -10.53
N TYR A 88 6.63 4.15 -10.70
CA TYR A 88 6.95 4.89 -11.91
C TYR A 88 8.43 5.29 -11.94
N HIS A 89 9.17 4.72 -12.89
CA HIS A 89 10.59 4.97 -13.09
C HIS A 89 10.95 4.78 -14.56
N ASN A 90 11.83 5.64 -15.08
CA ASN A 90 12.25 5.65 -16.49
C ASN A 90 11.10 5.67 -17.52
N GLY A 91 9.98 6.31 -17.19
CA GLY A 91 8.83 6.45 -18.10
C GLY A 91 7.77 5.35 -18.03
N TYR A 92 7.95 4.32 -17.19
CA TYR A 92 7.04 3.18 -17.10
C TYR A 92 6.79 2.77 -15.64
N PHE A 93 5.74 1.98 -15.39
CA PHE A 93 5.49 1.35 -14.10
C PHE A 93 6.21 0.00 -14.01
N ASN A 94 7.07 -0.16 -13.02
CA ASN A 94 8.01 -1.27 -12.96
C ASN A 94 7.65 -2.27 -11.85
N THR A 95 7.96 -3.54 -12.11
CA THR A 95 8.07 -4.52 -11.02
C THR A 95 9.27 -4.15 -10.17
N MET A 96 9.13 -4.25 -8.85
CA MET A 96 10.20 -3.90 -7.91
C MET A 96 10.52 -5.08 -7.01
N ARG A 97 11.79 -5.29 -6.67
CA ARG A 97 12.14 -6.14 -5.54
C ARG A 97 11.81 -5.39 -4.27
N VAL A 98 10.82 -5.86 -3.52
CA VAL A 98 10.44 -5.29 -2.22
C VAL A 98 10.96 -6.20 -1.13
N THR A 99 11.64 -5.60 -0.17
CA THR A 99 12.19 -6.24 1.02
C THR A 99 11.62 -5.56 2.25
N ILE A 100 11.07 -6.34 3.19
CA ILE A 100 10.52 -5.81 4.43
C ILE A 100 11.13 -6.55 5.61
N ASP A 101 11.76 -5.79 6.49
CA ASP A 101 12.36 -6.26 7.72
C ASP A 101 11.61 -5.65 8.92
N THR A 102 11.45 -6.41 9.98
CA THR A 102 11.06 -5.83 11.28
C THR A 102 12.23 -5.02 11.84
N PHE A 103 11.96 -4.10 12.77
CA PHE A 103 13.00 -3.37 13.51
C PHE A 103 13.92 -4.28 14.36
N ARG A 104 13.53 -5.54 14.55
CA ARG A 104 14.33 -6.60 15.17
C ARG A 104 15.21 -7.35 14.16
N ASN A 105 15.30 -6.87 12.92
CA ASN A 105 16.06 -7.44 11.81
C ASN A 105 15.57 -8.83 11.36
N TYR A 106 14.28 -9.13 11.53
CA TYR A 106 13.66 -10.31 10.91
C TYR A 106 13.04 -9.98 9.57
N ARG A 107 13.43 -10.72 8.52
CA ARG A 107 12.83 -10.64 7.19
C ARG A 107 11.43 -11.23 7.17
N VAL A 108 10.44 -10.41 6.82
CA VAL A 108 9.03 -10.83 6.71
C VAL A 108 8.52 -10.86 5.27
N TYR A 109 9.20 -10.18 4.35
CA TYR A 109 8.89 -10.20 2.92
C TYR A 109 10.14 -9.96 2.06
N ASP A 110 10.34 -10.76 1.00
CA ASP A 110 11.34 -10.53 -0.05
C ASP A 110 10.84 -11.15 -1.36
N ALA A 111 10.36 -10.32 -2.27
CA ALA A 111 9.90 -10.78 -3.56
C ALA A 111 9.88 -9.67 -4.61
N LEU A 112 9.88 -10.09 -5.89
CA LEU A 112 9.49 -9.22 -7.00
C LEU A 112 7.98 -8.96 -6.91
N THR A 113 7.61 -7.69 -6.81
CA THR A 113 6.26 -7.22 -6.56
C THR A 113 5.82 -6.36 -7.75
N ARG A 114 4.68 -6.71 -8.34
CA ARG A 114 4.16 -6.02 -9.52
C ARG A 114 3.47 -4.70 -9.13
N PRO A 115 3.44 -3.70 -10.02
CA PRO A 115 2.61 -2.51 -9.86
C PRO A 115 1.15 -2.85 -9.48
N GLY A 116 0.58 -2.10 -8.54
CA GLY A 116 -0.80 -2.28 -8.09
C GLY A 116 -1.02 -3.41 -7.07
N SER A 117 0.04 -4.06 -6.60
CA SER A 117 -0.07 -5.10 -5.55
C SER A 117 -0.26 -4.48 -4.16
N SER A 118 -0.87 -5.24 -3.25
CA SER A 118 -0.91 -4.91 -1.81
C SER A 118 -0.17 -5.99 -1.01
N ILE A 119 0.77 -5.57 -0.18
CA ILE A 119 1.53 -6.40 0.76
C ILE A 119 0.99 -6.14 2.16
N ARG A 120 0.34 -7.13 2.76
CA ARG A 120 -0.17 -7.05 4.14
C ARG A 120 0.64 -7.94 5.07
N ILE A 121 1.30 -7.33 6.05
CA ILE A 121 2.02 -8.04 7.10
C ILE A 121 1.11 -8.19 8.31
N VAL A 122 0.85 -9.44 8.73
CA VAL A 122 -0.02 -9.77 9.86
C VAL A 122 0.77 -10.48 10.96
N PRO A 123 0.28 -10.52 12.21
CA PRO A 123 0.96 -11.21 13.30
C PRO A 123 1.16 -12.71 12.99
N GLY A 124 2.31 -13.25 13.37
CA GLY A 124 2.58 -14.70 13.34
C GLY A 124 3.13 -15.26 12.03
N ILE A 125 3.31 -14.46 10.97
CA ILE A 125 3.99 -14.92 9.77
C ILE A 125 5.50 -14.96 10.02
N LYS A 126 6.04 -16.17 10.14
CA LYS A 126 7.48 -16.45 9.97
C LYS A 126 7.73 -16.82 8.51
N GLN A 127 8.93 -16.50 8.00
CA GLN A 127 9.37 -16.86 6.64
C GLN A 127 9.00 -18.31 6.27
N GLY A 128 8.31 -18.50 5.14
CA GLY A 128 7.92 -19.82 4.62
C GLY A 128 6.42 -20.08 4.47
N GLN A 129 5.55 -19.21 5.00
CA GLN A 129 4.10 -19.28 4.76
C GLN A 129 3.68 -18.20 3.76
N SER A 130 3.63 -18.58 2.48
CA SER A 130 3.04 -17.74 1.44
C SER A 130 1.53 -17.56 1.70
N PRO A 131 0.98 -16.33 1.65
CA PRO A 131 -0.47 -16.09 1.77
C PRO A 131 -1.30 -16.71 0.62
N LEU A 132 -0.68 -17.28 -0.42
CA LEU A 132 -1.35 -17.80 -1.61
C LEU A 132 -2.08 -19.15 -1.43
N ALA A 133 -2.32 -19.60 -0.20
CA ALA A 133 -3.05 -20.85 0.07
C ALA A 133 -4.47 -20.66 0.62
N GLN A 134 -5.08 -19.47 0.48
CA GLN A 134 -6.48 -19.23 0.84
C GLN A 134 -7.26 -18.56 -0.29
N MET A 135 -7.36 -19.26 -1.41
CA MET A 135 -8.47 -19.11 -2.36
C MET A 135 -9.03 -20.51 -2.59
N GLY A 136 -10.09 -20.83 -1.85
CA GLY A 136 -11.02 -21.90 -2.18
C GLY A 136 -12.05 -21.42 -3.19
#